data_AF-A0A922XAW3-F1
#
_entry.id   AF-A0A922XAW3-F1
#
_cell.length_a   1.000
_cell.length_b   1.000
_cell.length_c   1.000
_cell.angle_alpha   90.00
_cell.angle_beta   90.00
_cell.angle_gamma   90.00
#
_symmetry.space_group_name_H-M   'P 1'
#
loop_
_entity.id
_entity.type
_entity.pdbx_description
1 polymer ?
#
loop_
_entity_poly.entity_id
_entity_poly.type
_entity_poly.pdbx_seq_one_letter_code
_entity_poly.pdbx_strand_id
1 'polypeptide(L)'
;MRRSQLSAVLIASFASLSLLSGAAHAEWPQWRGANRDDISKEQNLLQEWPEGGPPRVWMFENAGVGYAGPAIVGDRLYTMGARGGKELLLVLDANTGKELDAVEIGDVLENNWGDGPRGTPTVDGKFIYALGAQGNLVCVEAATGDLQWKKTMQELGGAVPTWGFTESPLVYEEMVLCTPGGEQGAIAALDKKTGEVLWQTKDVTTGAHYSSLVVREGKNGPELVQLLADQVIGLDPKSGKVLWSSPWPGKVAVIPTSIVKDNMVYVTSGYGVGCKLVEIGDDGQAKDVYENKVMKNHHGGVILLGDHVFGFSDDVGWVCQELKTGDRVWRDRESLKKGAIAYADDRFYCLGEDDGQVVLIEPSTEGWKEHGRFTLDPQTDQRKDAGKIWTHPVINNGKLYLRDQNLIYCYDISEAGDATAGN
;
A
#
# COMPACT_ATOMS: atom_id res chain seq x y z
N MET A 1 31.75 -20.73 77.77
CA MET A 1 30.82 -20.05 76.84
C MET A 1 31.48 -19.96 75.47
N ARG A 2 31.16 -20.87 74.55
CA ARG A 2 31.54 -20.79 73.13
C ARG A 2 30.31 -21.19 72.32
N ARG A 3 29.77 -20.22 71.57
CA ARG A 3 28.61 -20.36 70.67
C ARG A 3 29.10 -20.98 69.36
N SER A 4 28.52 -22.11 68.96
CA SER A 4 28.63 -22.66 67.60
C SER A 4 27.58 -22.02 66.72
N GLN A 5 27.99 -21.30 65.67
CA GLN A 5 27.08 -20.79 64.63
C GLN A 5 26.77 -21.91 63.64
N LEU A 6 25.48 -22.20 63.42
CA LEU A 6 25.01 -22.96 62.27
C LEU A 6 24.87 -21.98 61.08
N SER A 7 25.59 -22.26 59.99
CA SER A 7 25.38 -21.60 58.71
C SER A 7 24.27 -22.33 57.95
N ALA A 8 23.14 -21.66 57.75
CA ALA A 8 22.09 -22.10 56.84
C ALA A 8 22.49 -21.74 55.40
N VAL A 9 22.61 -22.74 54.54
CA VAL A 9 22.80 -22.56 53.09
C VAL A 9 21.42 -22.39 52.46
N LEU A 10 21.10 -21.16 52.03
CA LEU A 10 19.94 -20.89 51.18
C LEU A 10 20.30 -21.30 49.75
N ILE A 11 19.64 -22.33 49.23
CA ILE A 11 19.66 -22.65 47.80
C ILE A 11 18.57 -21.78 47.14
N ALA A 12 18.99 -20.71 46.47
CA ALA A 12 18.10 -19.90 45.66
C ALA A 12 17.94 -20.58 44.29
N SER A 13 16.79 -21.22 44.07
CA SER A 13 16.39 -21.71 42.75
C SER A 13 16.12 -20.53 41.83
N PHE A 14 17.00 -20.29 40.87
CA PHE A 14 16.75 -19.41 39.73
C PHE A 14 15.73 -20.09 38.81
N ALA A 15 14.47 -19.65 38.87
CA ALA A 15 13.49 -19.97 37.85
C ALA A 15 13.84 -19.15 36.59
N SER A 16 14.36 -19.84 35.57
CA SER A 16 14.60 -19.28 34.24
C SER A 16 13.25 -18.91 33.64
N LEU A 17 12.93 -17.61 33.62
CA LEU A 17 11.80 -17.08 32.86
C LEU A 17 12.19 -17.17 31.37
N SER A 18 11.79 -18.24 30.71
CA SER A 18 11.83 -18.32 29.25
C SER A 18 10.84 -17.31 28.69
N LEU A 19 11.33 -16.12 28.34
CA LEU A 19 10.63 -15.21 27.46
C LEU A 19 10.47 -15.93 26.12
N LEU A 20 9.28 -16.48 25.88
CA LEU A 20 8.82 -16.80 24.53
C LEU A 20 8.77 -15.47 23.79
N SER A 21 9.87 -15.09 23.17
CA SER A 21 9.88 -14.16 22.05
C SER A 21 9.11 -14.86 20.94
N GLY A 22 7.78 -14.74 20.95
CA GLY A 22 6.99 -14.99 19.75
C GLY A 22 7.64 -14.17 18.65
N ALA A 23 8.00 -14.80 17.54
CA ALA A 23 8.48 -14.09 16.37
C ALA A 23 7.43 -13.01 16.09
N ALA A 24 7.82 -11.74 16.22
CA ALA A 24 6.93 -10.65 15.84
C ALA A 24 6.67 -10.86 14.35
N HIS A 25 5.44 -11.23 14.00
CA HIS A 25 5.03 -11.34 12.61
C HIS A 25 5.28 -10.00 11.94
N ALA A 26 5.89 -10.01 10.76
CA ALA A 26 5.94 -8.79 9.95
C ALA A 26 4.48 -8.40 9.69
N GLU A 27 4.11 -7.15 9.95
CA GLU A 27 2.75 -6.66 9.69
C GLU A 27 2.72 -5.84 8.39
N TRP A 28 1.61 -5.93 7.67
CA TRP A 28 1.31 -5.15 6.48
C TRP A 28 -0.01 -4.40 6.68
N PRO A 29 -0.09 -3.45 7.63
CA PRO A 29 -1.37 -2.97 8.16
C PRO A 29 -2.16 -2.08 7.19
N GLN A 30 -1.57 -1.67 6.06
CA GLN A 30 -2.15 -0.66 5.17
C GLN A 30 -1.60 -0.75 3.75
N TRP A 31 -2.13 0.12 2.88
CA TRP A 31 -1.64 0.35 1.51
C TRP A 31 -0.12 0.42 1.43
N ARG A 32 0.47 -0.45 0.61
CA ARG A 32 1.92 -0.52 0.37
C ARG A 32 2.76 -0.73 1.64
N GLY A 33 2.18 -1.35 2.66
CA GLY A 33 2.87 -1.73 3.90
C GLY A 33 2.97 -0.62 4.93
N ALA A 34 3.65 -0.89 6.05
CA ALA A 34 3.73 0.02 7.19
C ALA A 34 4.26 1.42 6.82
N ASN A 35 5.17 1.50 5.85
CA ASN A 35 5.78 2.74 5.37
C ASN A 35 5.16 3.29 4.07
N ARG A 36 4.18 2.60 3.49
CA ARG A 36 3.56 2.92 2.19
C ARG A 36 4.52 2.92 0.98
N ASP A 37 5.53 2.05 0.98
CA ASP A 37 6.62 1.99 0.02
C ASP A 37 6.67 0.71 -0.84
N ASP A 38 5.77 -0.27 -0.60
CA ASP A 38 5.75 -1.62 -1.22
C ASP A 38 7.00 -2.46 -0.92
N ILE A 39 7.67 -2.20 0.20
CA ILE A 39 8.88 -2.92 0.64
C ILE A 39 8.54 -3.80 1.85
N SER A 40 8.53 -5.12 1.65
CA SER A 40 8.59 -6.07 2.76
C SER A 40 10.03 -6.24 3.24
N LYS A 41 10.20 -6.27 4.56
CA LYS A 41 11.50 -6.47 5.22
C LYS A 41 11.83 -7.94 5.48
N GLU A 42 10.99 -8.84 4.99
CA GLU A 42 11.21 -10.28 5.14
C GLU A 42 12.45 -10.74 4.38
N GLN A 43 12.98 -11.87 4.84
CA GLN A 43 14.22 -12.49 4.41
C GLN A 43 14.01 -14.01 4.35
N ASN A 44 14.90 -14.73 3.67
CA ASN A 44 14.78 -16.18 3.42
C ASN A 44 13.55 -16.51 2.57
N LEU A 45 13.35 -15.73 1.51
CA LEU A 45 12.35 -15.94 0.48
C LEU A 45 13.00 -16.56 -0.76
N LEU A 46 12.22 -17.30 -1.55
CA LEU A 46 12.67 -17.95 -2.77
C LEU A 46 13.34 -16.95 -3.71
N GLN A 47 14.63 -17.17 -3.94
CA GLN A 47 15.46 -16.36 -4.85
C GLN A 47 15.29 -16.75 -6.32
N GLU A 48 14.75 -17.95 -6.57
CA GLU A 48 14.38 -18.52 -7.87
C GLU A 48 13.04 -19.23 -7.73
N TRP A 49 12.14 -19.11 -8.71
CA TRP A 49 10.90 -19.89 -8.73
C TRP A 49 11.03 -21.15 -9.56
N PRO A 50 10.38 -22.26 -9.14
CA PRO A 50 10.30 -23.45 -9.98
C PRO A 50 9.43 -23.21 -11.22
N GLU A 51 9.48 -24.15 -12.17
CA GLU A 51 8.59 -24.14 -13.33
C GLU A 51 7.12 -24.14 -12.86
N GLY A 52 6.33 -23.18 -13.36
CA GLY A 52 4.94 -22.99 -12.93
C GLY A 52 4.75 -22.07 -11.72
N GLY A 53 5.84 -21.56 -11.13
CA GLY A 53 5.80 -20.60 -10.03
C GLY A 53 5.79 -21.23 -8.64
N PRO A 54 5.83 -20.40 -7.57
CA PRO A 54 5.77 -20.87 -6.20
C PRO A 54 4.49 -21.69 -5.93
N PRO A 55 4.51 -22.63 -4.97
CA PRO A 55 3.34 -23.42 -4.65
C PRO A 55 2.19 -22.55 -4.12
N ARG A 56 0.99 -22.72 -4.67
CA ARG A 56 -0.22 -22.06 -4.16
C ARG A 56 -0.68 -22.73 -2.87
N VAL A 57 -0.80 -21.96 -1.80
CA VAL A 57 -1.29 -22.41 -0.49
C VAL A 57 -2.81 -22.48 -0.49
N TRP A 58 -3.45 -21.40 -0.92
CA TRP A 58 -4.90 -21.30 -1.00
C TRP A 58 -5.33 -20.29 -2.07
N MET A 59 -6.60 -20.36 -2.43
CA MET A 59 -7.28 -19.37 -3.26
C MET A 59 -8.65 -19.09 -2.66
N PHE A 60 -9.02 -17.81 -2.60
CA PHE A 60 -10.35 -17.37 -2.19
C PHE A 60 -11.07 -16.76 -3.40
N GLU A 61 -12.17 -17.38 -3.81
CA GLU A 61 -12.85 -17.08 -5.09
C GLU A 61 -14.01 -16.09 -4.96
N ASN A 62 -14.35 -15.70 -3.73
CA ASN A 62 -15.57 -14.96 -3.41
C ASN A 62 -15.29 -13.53 -2.94
N ALA A 63 -14.16 -12.92 -3.30
CA ALA A 63 -13.88 -11.53 -2.92
C ALA A 63 -14.82 -10.53 -3.61
N GLY A 64 -15.47 -10.93 -4.70
CA GLY A 64 -16.25 -10.04 -5.54
C GLY A 64 -15.38 -9.05 -6.34
N VAL A 65 -16.02 -8.26 -7.20
CA VAL A 65 -15.32 -7.27 -8.04
C VAL A 65 -14.68 -6.17 -7.18
N GLY A 66 -13.53 -5.67 -7.63
CA GLY A 66 -12.78 -4.64 -6.90
C GLY A 66 -11.27 -4.80 -7.08
N TYR A 67 -10.56 -3.80 -6.58
CA TYR A 67 -9.11 -3.63 -6.79
C TYR A 67 -8.32 -3.45 -5.50
N ALA A 68 -8.98 -3.41 -4.35
CA ALA A 68 -8.32 -3.21 -3.06
C ALA A 68 -7.25 -4.26 -2.81
N GLY A 69 -6.06 -3.80 -2.37
CA GLY A 69 -5.02 -4.67 -1.85
C GLY A 69 -5.42 -5.29 -0.50
N PRO A 70 -4.67 -6.30 -0.04
CA PRO A 70 -4.80 -6.78 1.32
C PRO A 70 -3.98 -5.93 2.31
N ALA A 71 -4.55 -5.69 3.49
CA ALA A 71 -3.84 -5.36 4.70
C ALA A 71 -3.79 -6.59 5.60
N ILE A 72 -2.63 -6.93 6.16
CA ILE A 72 -2.41 -8.18 6.90
C ILE A 72 -1.83 -7.86 8.28
N VAL A 73 -2.55 -8.25 9.34
CA VAL A 73 -2.17 -8.03 10.75
C VAL A 73 -2.44 -9.31 11.53
N GLY A 74 -1.39 -9.85 12.15
CA GLY A 74 -1.43 -11.20 12.72
C GLY A 74 -1.89 -12.24 11.69
N ASP A 75 -2.89 -13.05 12.06
CA ASP A 75 -3.45 -14.10 11.19
C ASP A 75 -4.62 -13.63 10.32
N ARG A 76 -4.86 -12.32 10.21
CA ARG A 76 -6.02 -11.77 9.49
C ARG A 76 -5.60 -10.95 8.28
N LEU A 77 -6.30 -11.18 7.18
CA LEU A 77 -6.22 -10.41 5.95
C LEU A 77 -7.51 -9.59 5.81
N TYR A 78 -7.35 -8.29 5.63
CA TYR A 78 -8.42 -7.31 5.43
C TYR A 78 -8.34 -6.77 4.01
N THR A 79 -9.46 -6.76 3.29
CA THR A 79 -9.52 -6.19 1.95
C THR A 79 -10.93 -5.69 1.67
N MET A 80 -11.17 -5.14 0.48
CA MET A 80 -12.50 -4.67 0.08
C MET A 80 -12.94 -5.31 -1.22
N GLY A 81 -14.21 -5.61 -1.37
CA GLY A 81 -14.75 -6.09 -2.64
C GLY A 81 -16.24 -5.85 -2.73
N ALA A 82 -16.83 -6.11 -3.89
CA ALA A 82 -18.25 -5.91 -4.11
C ALA A 82 -18.93 -7.16 -4.64
N ARG A 83 -20.00 -7.57 -3.97
CA ARG A 83 -20.89 -8.67 -4.37
C ARG A 83 -22.30 -8.38 -3.89
N GLY A 84 -23.31 -8.84 -4.64
CA GLY A 84 -24.71 -8.58 -4.30
C GLY A 84 -25.12 -7.10 -4.33
N GLY A 85 -24.44 -6.28 -5.13
CA GLY A 85 -24.71 -4.83 -5.23
C GLY A 85 -24.14 -3.99 -4.09
N LYS A 86 -23.37 -4.60 -3.18
CA LYS A 86 -22.81 -3.95 -2.00
C LYS A 86 -21.29 -4.01 -2.01
N GLU A 87 -20.65 -2.94 -1.56
CA GLU A 87 -19.24 -2.96 -1.19
C GLU A 87 -19.11 -3.47 0.25
N LEU A 88 -18.11 -4.33 0.45
CA LEU A 88 -17.86 -5.06 1.67
C LEU A 88 -16.43 -4.83 2.12
N LEU A 89 -16.22 -4.63 3.42
CA LEU A 89 -14.95 -4.90 4.08
C LEU A 89 -14.91 -6.40 4.39
N LEU A 90 -13.98 -7.11 3.75
CA LEU A 90 -13.82 -8.55 3.89
C LEU A 90 -12.71 -8.85 4.90
N VAL A 91 -12.95 -9.83 5.77
CA VAL A 91 -11.97 -10.36 6.71
C VAL A 91 -11.75 -11.83 6.40
N LEU A 92 -10.53 -12.19 6.04
CA LEU A 92 -10.11 -13.56 5.79
C LEU A 92 -9.09 -14.00 6.83
N ASP A 93 -9.04 -15.29 7.09
CA ASP A 93 -7.90 -15.93 7.75
C ASP A 93 -6.73 -15.95 6.75
N ALA A 94 -5.63 -15.26 7.05
CA ALA A 94 -4.49 -15.13 6.15
C ALA A 94 -3.76 -16.46 5.90
N ASN A 95 -3.95 -17.44 6.78
CA ASN A 95 -3.30 -18.74 6.68
C ASN A 95 -4.04 -19.73 5.79
N THR A 96 -5.37 -19.62 5.74
CA THR A 96 -6.25 -20.60 5.07
C THR A 96 -7.07 -19.99 3.93
N GLY A 97 -7.15 -18.67 3.83
CA GLY A 97 -8.01 -17.97 2.86
C GLY A 97 -9.50 -18.04 3.20
N LYS A 98 -9.86 -18.61 4.37
CA LYS A 98 -11.25 -18.75 4.79
C LYS A 98 -11.84 -17.38 5.14
N GLU A 99 -13.02 -17.07 4.60
CA GLU A 99 -13.79 -15.91 5.02
C GLU A 99 -14.22 -16.04 6.48
N LEU A 100 -13.85 -15.04 7.28
CA LEU A 100 -14.21 -14.90 8.69
C LEU A 100 -15.38 -13.96 8.88
N ASP A 101 -15.41 -12.86 8.10
CA ASP A 101 -16.46 -11.84 8.19
C ASP A 101 -16.55 -11.01 6.89
N ALA A 102 -17.68 -10.35 6.70
CA ALA A 102 -17.94 -9.43 5.61
C ALA A 102 -18.90 -8.32 6.06
N VAL A 103 -18.37 -7.11 6.23
CA VAL A 103 -19.12 -5.95 6.73
C VAL A 103 -19.55 -5.07 5.56
N GLU A 104 -20.85 -4.81 5.42
CA GLU A 104 -21.37 -3.88 4.40
C GLU A 104 -20.96 -2.44 4.72
N ILE A 105 -20.35 -1.76 3.75
CA ILE A 105 -19.92 -0.36 3.90
C ILE A 105 -20.75 0.62 3.06
N GLY A 106 -21.38 0.14 1.99
CA GLY A 106 -22.24 0.91 1.11
C GLY A 106 -22.59 0.19 -0.20
N ASP A 107 -23.26 0.91 -1.11
CA ASP A 107 -23.63 0.39 -2.42
C ASP A 107 -22.42 0.39 -3.37
N VAL A 108 -22.41 -0.56 -4.31
CA VAL A 108 -21.35 -0.67 -5.34
C VAL A 108 -21.36 0.54 -6.27
N LEU A 109 -20.17 1.05 -6.60
CA LEU A 109 -19.99 1.95 -7.76
C LEU A 109 -19.77 1.10 -9.03
N GLU A 110 -20.56 1.34 -10.07
CA GLU A 110 -20.40 0.67 -11.36
C GLU A 110 -19.72 1.58 -12.40
N ASN A 111 -18.77 1.05 -13.18
CA ASN A 111 -18.20 1.71 -14.35
C ASN A 111 -17.56 0.73 -15.35
N ASN A 112 -17.15 1.24 -16.50
CA ASN A 112 -16.60 0.41 -17.59
C ASN A 112 -15.19 -0.15 -17.32
N TRP A 113 -14.49 0.37 -16.31
CA TRP A 113 -13.13 0.00 -15.94
C TRP A 113 -13.09 -0.96 -14.75
N GLY A 114 -14.24 -1.41 -14.23
CA GLY A 114 -14.36 -2.35 -13.12
C GLY A 114 -15.14 -1.75 -11.95
N ASP A 115 -15.96 -2.57 -11.32
CA ASP A 115 -16.89 -2.11 -10.30
C ASP A 115 -16.28 -2.24 -8.89
N GLY A 116 -16.87 -1.54 -7.92
CA GLY A 116 -16.56 -1.72 -6.50
C GLY A 116 -15.29 -1.02 -5.99
N PRO A 117 -14.85 -1.37 -4.78
CA PRO A 117 -13.86 -0.60 -4.04
C PRO A 117 -12.42 -0.82 -4.53
N ARG A 118 -11.59 0.19 -4.34
CA ARG A 118 -10.20 0.26 -4.83
C ARG A 118 -9.18 0.54 -3.73
N GLY A 119 -9.56 1.29 -2.69
CA GLY A 119 -8.68 1.60 -1.57
C GLY A 119 -8.38 0.36 -0.71
N THR A 120 -7.15 0.24 -0.25
CA THR A 120 -6.76 -0.79 0.73
C THR A 120 -7.16 -0.30 2.13
N PRO A 121 -7.84 -1.13 2.95
CA PRO A 121 -8.14 -0.77 4.33
C PRO A 121 -6.87 -0.51 5.14
N THR A 122 -6.97 0.33 6.16
CA THR A 122 -5.90 0.57 7.14
C THR A 122 -6.31 0.01 8.48
N VAL A 123 -5.46 -0.83 9.08
CA VAL A 123 -5.64 -1.40 10.41
C VAL A 123 -4.77 -0.62 11.39
N ASP A 124 -5.37 -0.06 12.43
CA ASP A 124 -4.66 0.61 13.53
C ASP A 124 -5.20 0.11 14.87
N GLY A 125 -4.39 -0.69 15.57
CA GLY A 125 -4.78 -1.34 16.81
C GLY A 125 -6.03 -2.20 16.64
N LYS A 126 -7.14 -1.78 17.25
CA LYS A 126 -8.42 -2.52 17.23
C LYS A 126 -9.39 -2.06 16.13
N PHE A 127 -9.03 -1.05 15.34
CA PHE A 127 -9.93 -0.44 14.36
C PHE A 127 -9.42 -0.67 12.93
N ILE A 128 -10.38 -0.75 12.02
CA ILE A 128 -10.16 -0.85 10.58
C ILE A 128 -10.84 0.36 9.93
N TYR A 129 -10.09 1.07 9.11
CA TYR A 129 -10.55 2.23 8.34
C TYR A 129 -10.61 1.84 6.87
N ALA A 130 -11.80 1.94 6.28
CA ALA A 130 -12.03 1.54 4.89
C ALA A 130 -12.79 2.63 4.13
N LEU A 131 -12.43 2.82 2.86
CA LEU A 131 -13.06 3.81 1.98
C LEU A 131 -13.66 3.12 0.76
N GLY A 132 -14.99 3.15 0.68
CA GLY A 132 -15.73 2.67 -0.48
C GLY A 132 -15.61 3.59 -1.70
N ALA A 133 -15.82 3.07 -2.91
CA ALA A 133 -15.66 3.84 -4.15
C ALA A 133 -16.67 5.00 -4.29
N GLN A 134 -17.83 4.90 -3.62
CA GLN A 134 -18.80 6.00 -3.52
C GLN A 134 -18.47 7.05 -2.45
N GLY A 135 -17.36 6.89 -1.72
CA GLY A 135 -16.92 7.84 -0.70
C GLY A 135 -17.42 7.52 0.70
N ASN A 136 -17.80 6.27 0.99
CA ASN A 136 -18.14 5.83 2.34
C ASN A 136 -16.86 5.54 3.12
N LEU A 137 -16.39 6.48 3.94
CA LEU A 137 -15.31 6.25 4.92
C LEU A 137 -15.92 5.67 6.21
N VAL A 138 -15.46 4.51 6.62
CA VAL A 138 -15.97 3.81 7.80
C VAL A 138 -14.85 3.48 8.78
N CYS A 139 -15.21 3.38 10.06
CA CYS A 139 -14.40 2.73 11.09
C CYS A 139 -15.16 1.52 11.62
N VAL A 140 -14.49 0.38 11.64
CA VAL A 140 -15.03 -0.91 12.07
C VAL A 140 -14.13 -1.48 13.18
N GLU A 141 -14.71 -2.06 14.23
CA GLU A 141 -13.94 -2.77 15.24
C GLU A 141 -13.50 -4.14 14.71
N ALA A 142 -12.19 -4.38 14.66
CA ALA A 142 -11.59 -5.52 13.98
C ALA A 142 -11.97 -6.89 14.59
N ALA A 143 -12.31 -6.90 15.89
CA ALA A 143 -12.65 -8.12 16.61
C ALA A 143 -14.10 -8.55 16.40
N THR A 144 -15.02 -7.60 16.22
CA THR A 144 -16.47 -7.86 16.19
C THR A 144 -17.12 -7.62 14.84
N GLY A 145 -16.48 -6.84 13.95
CA GLY A 145 -17.10 -6.37 12.71
C GLY A 145 -18.06 -5.19 12.91
N ASP A 146 -18.16 -4.65 14.13
CA ASP A 146 -19.11 -3.59 14.45
C ASP A 146 -18.68 -2.25 13.84
N LEU A 147 -19.58 -1.64 13.06
CA LEU A 147 -19.45 -0.28 12.56
C LEU A 147 -19.48 0.72 13.74
N GLN A 148 -18.35 1.41 13.95
CA GLN A 148 -18.21 2.41 15.01
C GLN A 148 -18.72 3.77 14.57
N TRP A 149 -18.34 4.16 13.35
CA TRP A 149 -18.82 5.38 12.71
C TRP A 149 -18.69 5.29 11.20
N LYS A 150 -19.45 6.14 10.51
CA LYS A 150 -19.42 6.33 9.06
C LYS A 150 -19.45 7.83 8.75
N LYS A 151 -18.57 8.25 7.84
CA LYS A 151 -18.51 9.61 7.27
C LYS A 151 -18.41 9.49 5.76
N THR A 152 -19.23 10.23 5.02
CA THR A 152 -19.16 10.26 3.57
C THR A 152 -18.25 11.40 3.09
N MET A 153 -17.54 11.20 1.99
CA MET A 153 -16.72 12.26 1.38
C MET A 153 -17.58 13.45 0.95
N GLN A 154 -18.85 13.23 0.64
CA GLN A 154 -19.82 14.27 0.29
C GLN A 154 -20.20 15.14 1.49
N GLU A 155 -20.32 14.57 2.70
CA GLU A 155 -20.47 15.36 3.93
C GLU A 155 -19.26 16.27 4.18
N LEU A 156 -18.09 15.94 3.63
CA LEU A 156 -16.87 16.75 3.68
C LEU A 156 -16.73 17.69 2.47
N GLY A 157 -17.78 17.83 1.65
CA GLY A 157 -17.79 18.71 0.47
C GLY A 157 -17.25 18.08 -0.82
N GLY A 158 -16.89 16.80 -0.79
CA GLY A 158 -16.38 16.06 -1.94
C GLY A 158 -17.45 15.64 -2.95
N ALA A 159 -17.01 15.32 -4.16
CA ALA A 159 -17.84 14.73 -5.21
C ALA A 159 -17.19 13.44 -5.69
N VAL A 160 -17.99 12.44 -6.08
CA VAL A 160 -17.48 11.14 -6.54
C VAL A 160 -16.65 11.35 -7.83
N PRO A 161 -15.36 10.99 -7.83
CA PRO A 161 -14.53 11.08 -9.03
C PRO A 161 -15.00 10.13 -10.14
N THR A 162 -14.52 10.35 -11.37
CA THR A 162 -14.88 9.53 -12.56
C THR A 162 -14.75 8.02 -12.33
N TRP A 163 -13.72 7.59 -11.61
CA TRP A 163 -13.47 6.17 -11.30
C TRP A 163 -13.72 5.81 -9.82
N GLY A 164 -14.46 6.66 -9.10
CA GLY A 164 -14.69 6.54 -7.67
C GLY A 164 -13.52 7.02 -6.82
N PHE A 165 -13.71 7.02 -5.50
CA PHE A 165 -12.63 7.24 -4.55
C PHE A 165 -11.72 6.00 -4.50
N THR A 166 -10.40 6.22 -4.53
CA THR A 166 -9.40 5.13 -4.63
C THR A 166 -8.30 5.22 -3.60
N GLU A 167 -8.17 6.35 -2.92
CA GLU A 167 -7.15 6.50 -1.89
C GLU A 167 -7.35 5.48 -0.78
N SER A 168 -6.25 5.13 -0.12
CA SER A 168 -6.25 4.29 1.06
C SER A 168 -6.09 5.19 2.29
N PRO A 169 -7.07 5.23 3.21
CA PRO A 169 -7.05 6.13 4.37
C PRO A 169 -5.75 6.01 5.15
N LEU A 170 -5.14 7.13 5.53
CA LEU A 170 -3.94 7.13 6.36
C LEU A 170 -4.33 7.33 7.81
N VAL A 171 -3.87 6.48 8.72
CA VAL A 171 -3.93 6.76 10.16
C VAL A 171 -2.61 7.39 10.59
N TYR A 172 -2.69 8.53 11.26
CA TYR A 172 -1.53 9.21 11.84
C TYR A 172 -1.93 9.75 13.22
N GLU A 173 -1.25 9.25 14.26
CA GLU A 173 -1.59 9.53 15.66
C GLU A 173 -3.08 9.22 15.96
N GLU A 174 -3.85 10.20 16.43
CA GLU A 174 -5.29 10.06 16.74
C GLU A 174 -6.19 10.39 15.54
N MET A 175 -5.63 10.53 14.34
CA MET A 175 -6.37 10.98 13.16
C MET A 175 -6.45 9.90 12.09
N VAL A 176 -7.56 9.90 11.36
CA VAL A 176 -7.69 9.27 10.04
C VAL A 176 -7.80 10.37 8.99
N LEU A 177 -6.97 10.28 7.96
CA LEU A 177 -6.81 11.27 6.91
C LEU A 177 -7.44 10.77 5.61
N CYS A 178 -8.10 11.68 4.91
CA CYS A 178 -8.70 11.45 3.60
C CYS A 178 -8.71 12.71 2.74
N THR A 179 -8.88 12.53 1.44
CA THR A 179 -8.90 13.53 0.38
C THR A 179 -10.30 13.61 -0.25
N PRO A 180 -11.30 14.18 0.45
CA PRO A 180 -12.64 14.36 -0.12
C PRO A 180 -12.63 15.25 -1.38
N GLY A 181 -11.66 16.17 -1.48
CA GLY A 181 -11.65 17.18 -2.52
C GLY A 181 -12.72 18.25 -2.33
N GLY A 182 -12.61 19.33 -3.10
CA GLY A 182 -13.69 20.31 -3.25
C GLY A 182 -13.59 21.53 -2.35
N GLU A 183 -14.64 22.36 -2.39
CA GLU A 183 -14.61 23.74 -1.87
C GLU A 183 -14.46 23.86 -0.35
N GLN A 184 -14.81 22.80 0.41
CA GLN A 184 -14.59 22.77 1.85
C GLN A 184 -13.14 22.45 2.23
N GLY A 185 -12.35 21.97 1.26
CA GLY A 185 -10.94 21.65 1.40
C GLY A 185 -10.60 20.29 0.81
N ALA A 186 -9.42 20.22 0.20
CA ALA A 186 -8.97 19.02 -0.50
C ALA A 186 -8.67 17.85 0.44
N ILE A 187 -8.10 18.09 1.63
CA ILE A 187 -7.75 17.06 2.62
C ILE A 187 -8.45 17.35 3.94
N ALA A 188 -8.97 16.30 4.59
CA ALA A 188 -9.55 16.35 5.93
C ALA A 188 -8.86 15.36 6.87
N ALA A 189 -8.78 15.74 8.14
CA ALA A 189 -8.45 14.86 9.25
C ALA A 189 -9.64 14.71 10.16
N LEU A 190 -9.95 13.47 10.49
CA LEU A 190 -11.03 13.12 11.40
C LEU A 190 -10.44 12.44 12.63
N ASP A 191 -11.06 12.62 13.78
CA ASP A 191 -10.77 11.83 14.96
C ASP A 191 -11.01 10.36 14.63
N LYS A 192 -9.99 9.53 14.81
CA LYS A 192 -10.04 8.13 14.38
C LYS A 192 -11.06 7.29 15.16
N LYS A 193 -11.49 7.74 16.35
CA LYS A 193 -12.45 7.03 17.20
C LYS A 193 -13.88 7.49 16.99
N THR A 194 -14.11 8.76 16.66
CA THR A 194 -15.46 9.34 16.58
C THR A 194 -15.89 9.69 15.14
N GLY A 195 -14.95 9.87 14.21
CA GLY A 195 -15.23 10.35 12.86
C GLY A 195 -15.56 11.85 12.80
N GLU A 196 -15.36 12.58 13.90
CA GLU A 196 -15.52 14.04 13.93
C GLU A 196 -14.37 14.73 13.20
N VAL A 197 -14.69 15.76 12.41
CA VAL A 197 -13.66 16.51 11.68
C VAL A 197 -12.82 17.33 12.67
N LEU A 198 -11.52 17.07 12.69
CA LEU A 198 -10.55 17.81 13.50
C LEU A 198 -10.03 19.03 12.73
N TRP A 199 -9.70 18.84 11.46
CA TRP A 199 -9.35 19.92 10.55
C TRP A 199 -9.65 19.54 9.11
N GLN A 200 -9.78 20.55 8.26
CA GLN A 200 -9.85 20.42 6.81
C GLN A 200 -9.05 21.58 6.20
N THR A 201 -8.32 21.32 5.11
CA THR A 201 -7.46 22.32 4.47
C THR A 201 -8.29 23.49 3.95
N LYS A 202 -7.85 24.74 4.16
CA LYS A 202 -8.59 25.93 3.68
C LYS A 202 -8.05 26.49 2.38
N ASP A 203 -6.73 26.46 2.23
CA ASP A 203 -6.03 27.12 1.11
C ASP A 203 -5.89 26.21 -0.12
N VAL A 204 -6.32 24.95 -0.01
CA VAL A 204 -6.27 23.95 -1.08
C VAL A 204 -7.62 23.29 -1.19
N THR A 205 -8.25 23.42 -2.36
CA THR A 205 -9.62 22.97 -2.64
C THR A 205 -9.72 22.15 -3.93
N THR A 206 -8.57 21.67 -4.45
CA THR A 206 -8.51 20.77 -5.60
C THR A 206 -9.46 19.58 -5.40
N GLY A 207 -10.13 19.15 -6.46
CA GLY A 207 -10.97 17.95 -6.43
C GLY A 207 -10.17 16.70 -6.07
N ALA A 208 -10.87 15.70 -5.52
CA ALA A 208 -10.27 14.43 -5.15
C ALA A 208 -9.64 13.75 -6.37
N HIS A 209 -8.57 13.02 -6.10
CA HIS A 209 -7.86 12.25 -7.10
C HIS A 209 -7.33 10.95 -6.51
N TYR A 210 -6.46 10.26 -7.23
CA TYR A 210 -6.30 8.82 -7.04
C TYR A 210 -5.09 8.39 -6.20
N SER A 211 -4.26 9.34 -5.75
CA SER A 211 -3.10 9.08 -4.89
C SER A 211 -3.47 9.03 -3.41
N SER A 212 -2.74 8.21 -2.65
CA SER A 212 -2.86 8.11 -1.19
C SER A 212 -1.77 8.92 -0.48
N LEU A 213 -2.09 9.47 0.71
CA LEU A 213 -1.13 10.23 1.53
C LEU A 213 0.03 9.37 2.03
N VAL A 214 1.18 10.00 2.24
CA VAL A 214 2.33 9.45 2.97
C VAL A 214 2.81 10.45 4.03
N VAL A 215 3.57 9.96 5.00
CA VAL A 215 4.23 10.79 6.02
C VAL A 215 5.70 10.88 5.69
N ARG A 216 6.28 12.05 5.87
CA ARG A 216 7.73 12.23 5.86
C ARG A 216 8.20 12.89 7.14
N GLU A 217 9.42 12.59 7.54
CA GLU A 217 10.11 13.30 8.59
C GLU A 217 10.74 14.58 8.02
N GLY A 218 10.07 15.71 8.24
CA GLY A 218 10.59 17.03 7.90
C GLY A 218 11.56 17.55 8.96
N LYS A 219 12.32 18.58 8.61
CA LYS A 219 13.28 19.22 9.53
C LYS A 219 12.62 19.75 10.81
N ASN A 220 11.39 20.24 10.70
CA ASN A 220 10.64 20.83 11.81
C ASN A 220 9.62 19.84 12.43
N GLY A 221 9.74 18.56 12.07
CA GLY A 221 8.83 17.49 12.49
C GLY A 221 8.11 16.82 11.32
N PRO A 222 7.20 15.88 11.62
CA PRO A 222 6.47 15.13 10.61
C PRO A 222 5.60 16.02 9.73
N GLU A 223 5.49 15.65 8.45
CA GLU A 223 4.67 16.33 7.46
C GLU A 223 3.87 15.31 6.65
N LEU A 224 2.59 15.61 6.38
CA LEU A 224 1.79 14.82 5.46
C LEU A 224 2.10 15.27 4.03
N VAL A 225 2.37 14.33 3.14
CA VAL A 225 2.56 14.59 1.71
C VAL A 225 1.38 14.02 0.94
N GLN A 226 0.76 14.87 0.11
CA GLN A 226 -0.30 14.44 -0.78
C GLN A 226 -0.06 14.94 -2.20
N LEU A 227 -0.18 14.01 -3.15
CA LEU A 227 -0.20 14.32 -4.58
C LEU A 227 -1.65 14.52 -5.02
N LEU A 228 -1.97 15.75 -5.40
CA LEU A 228 -3.28 16.16 -5.90
C LEU A 228 -3.30 16.15 -7.43
N ALA A 229 -4.44 16.55 -8.00
CA ALA A 229 -4.61 16.57 -9.46
C ALA A 229 -3.66 17.56 -10.16
N ASP A 230 -3.25 18.63 -9.48
CA ASP A 230 -2.54 19.78 -10.05
C ASP A 230 -1.24 20.17 -9.31
N GLN A 231 -0.93 19.54 -8.18
CA GLN A 231 0.25 19.85 -7.37
C GLN A 231 0.57 18.73 -6.38
N VAL A 232 1.80 18.73 -5.89
CA VAL A 232 2.19 18.01 -4.67
C VAL A 232 2.34 19.00 -3.53
N ILE A 233 1.83 18.66 -2.35
CA ILE A 233 1.87 19.53 -1.17
C ILE A 233 2.40 18.80 0.06
N GLY A 234 2.96 19.58 0.97
CA GLY A 234 3.25 19.16 2.34
C GLY A 234 2.37 19.92 3.33
N LEU A 235 1.84 19.21 4.31
CA LEU A 235 0.93 19.73 5.33
C LEU A 235 1.50 19.48 6.73
N ASP A 236 1.26 20.44 7.61
CA ASP A 236 1.37 20.25 9.06
C ASP A 236 0.27 19.25 9.50
N PRO A 237 0.62 18.09 10.09
CA PRO A 237 -0.37 17.07 10.46
C PRO A 237 -1.38 17.55 11.51
N LYS A 238 -1.00 18.49 12.38
CA LYS A 238 -1.84 18.92 13.51
C LYS A 238 -2.92 19.92 13.08
N SER A 239 -2.64 20.71 12.05
CA SER A 239 -3.48 21.84 11.66
C SER A 239 -4.02 21.78 10.24
N GLY A 240 -3.46 20.91 9.38
CA GLY A 240 -3.76 20.91 7.95
C GLY A 240 -3.23 22.13 7.21
N LYS A 241 -2.34 22.91 7.82
CA LYS A 241 -1.72 24.07 7.17
C LYS A 241 -0.75 23.60 6.09
N VAL A 242 -0.85 24.19 4.90
CA VAL A 242 0.16 24.00 3.84
C VAL A 242 1.50 24.58 4.29
N LEU A 243 2.50 23.71 4.34
CA LEU A 243 3.88 24.07 4.65
C LEU A 243 4.63 24.45 3.37
N TRP A 244 4.40 23.69 2.30
CA TRP A 244 4.98 23.91 0.98
C TRP A 244 4.10 23.29 -0.10
N SER A 245 4.29 23.74 -1.34
CA SER A 245 3.65 23.17 -2.52
C SER A 245 4.58 23.26 -3.74
N SER A 246 4.44 22.32 -4.67
CA SER A 246 5.04 22.38 -6.00
C SER A 246 4.00 22.03 -7.07
N PRO A 247 3.80 22.90 -8.09
CA PRO A 247 2.87 22.62 -9.19
C PRO A 247 3.22 21.33 -9.93
N TRP A 248 2.20 20.51 -10.20
CA TRP A 248 2.29 19.26 -10.94
C TRP A 248 0.97 19.01 -11.69
N PRO A 249 0.73 19.69 -12.82
CA PRO A 249 -0.50 19.53 -13.56
C PRO A 249 -0.59 18.12 -14.16
N GLY A 250 -1.42 17.27 -13.55
CA GLY A 250 -1.79 15.97 -14.06
C GLY A 250 -2.59 16.06 -15.35
N LYS A 251 -3.08 14.91 -15.84
CA LYS A 251 -3.81 14.85 -17.12
C LYS A 251 -5.14 14.12 -17.08
N VAL A 252 -5.14 12.83 -16.75
CA VAL A 252 -6.36 12.00 -16.75
C VAL A 252 -6.59 11.42 -15.36
N ALA A 253 -5.64 10.64 -14.87
CA ALA A 253 -5.58 10.19 -13.48
C ALA A 253 -4.14 10.34 -12.96
N VAL A 254 -4.00 10.75 -11.70
CA VAL A 254 -2.76 10.91 -10.95
C VAL A 254 -2.94 9.98 -9.77
N ILE A 255 -2.33 8.82 -9.91
CA ILE A 255 -2.55 7.62 -9.13
C ILE A 255 -1.33 7.30 -8.25
N PRO A 256 -0.08 7.43 -8.73
CA PRO A 256 1.06 6.97 -7.95
C PRO A 256 1.21 7.73 -6.64
N THR A 257 1.36 6.98 -5.55
CA THR A 257 1.72 7.53 -4.24
C THR A 257 3.15 8.10 -4.28
N SER A 258 3.33 9.32 -3.78
CA SER A 258 4.63 10.00 -3.71
C SER A 258 5.68 9.15 -2.98
N ILE A 259 6.92 9.17 -3.47
CA ILE A 259 8.08 8.65 -2.75
C ILE A 259 8.68 9.80 -1.92
N VAL A 260 9.04 9.51 -0.68
CA VAL A 260 9.72 10.46 0.21
C VAL A 260 11.06 9.87 0.64
N LYS A 261 12.13 10.68 0.55
CA LYS A 261 13.48 10.31 0.99
C LYS A 261 14.17 11.56 1.52
N ASP A 262 14.49 11.58 2.81
CA ASP A 262 15.07 12.75 3.47
C ASP A 262 14.23 14.02 3.20
N ASN A 263 14.84 15.07 2.66
CA ASN A 263 14.15 16.30 2.29
C ASN A 263 13.55 16.28 0.87
N MET A 264 13.60 15.14 0.16
CA MET A 264 13.13 15.01 -1.22
C MET A 264 11.76 14.32 -1.32
N VAL A 265 10.97 14.78 -2.28
CA VAL A 265 9.68 14.20 -2.65
C VAL A 265 9.69 13.94 -4.16
N TYR A 266 9.46 12.69 -4.55
CA TYR A 266 9.39 12.28 -5.94
C TYR A 266 7.95 11.93 -6.31
N VAL A 267 7.50 12.45 -7.45
CA VAL A 267 6.15 12.24 -7.98
C VAL A 267 6.21 11.81 -9.45
N THR A 268 5.24 11.01 -9.87
CA THR A 268 5.11 10.57 -11.26
C THR A 268 3.65 10.38 -11.63
N SER A 269 3.34 10.58 -12.91
CA SER A 269 2.00 10.38 -13.47
C SER A 269 2.10 9.83 -14.90
N GLY A 270 1.17 8.94 -15.24
CA GLY A 270 1.03 8.34 -16.57
C GLY A 270 0.50 9.32 -17.61
N TYR A 271 -0.07 8.79 -18.69
CA TYR A 271 -0.74 9.59 -19.74
C TYR A 271 0.17 10.64 -20.43
N GLY A 272 1.48 10.43 -20.37
CA GLY A 272 2.49 11.30 -20.98
C GLY A 272 2.95 12.48 -20.13
N VAL A 273 2.55 12.55 -18.85
CA VAL A 273 2.95 13.63 -17.91
C VAL A 273 4.44 13.50 -17.58
N GLY A 274 4.87 12.43 -16.91
CA GLY A 274 6.27 12.21 -16.55
C GLY A 274 6.49 12.10 -15.05
N CYS A 275 7.65 12.59 -14.60
CA CYS A 275 8.04 12.59 -13.20
C CYS A 275 8.78 13.88 -12.81
N LYS A 276 8.79 14.16 -11.51
CA LYS A 276 9.44 15.31 -10.90
C LYS A 276 10.06 14.92 -9.56
N LEU A 277 11.23 15.47 -9.27
CA LEU A 277 11.82 15.47 -7.93
C LEU A 277 11.76 16.88 -7.36
N VAL A 278 11.24 17.00 -6.14
CA VAL A 278 11.15 18.25 -5.38
C VAL A 278 12.03 18.12 -4.15
N GLU A 279 12.92 19.07 -3.93
CA GLU A 279 13.69 19.22 -2.72
C GLU A 279 13.01 20.26 -1.82
N ILE A 280 12.84 19.95 -0.53
CA ILE A 280 12.34 20.92 0.44
C ILE A 280 13.53 21.50 1.21
N GLY A 281 13.71 22.80 1.03
CA GLY A 281 14.80 23.56 1.62
C GLY A 281 14.67 23.70 3.14
N ASP A 282 15.78 24.06 3.77
CA ASP A 282 15.86 24.35 5.20
C ASP A 282 14.95 25.49 5.67
N ASP A 283 14.56 26.36 4.75
CA ASP A 283 13.62 27.46 4.93
C ASP A 283 12.16 27.04 4.76
N GLY A 284 11.91 25.75 4.49
CA GLY A 284 10.60 25.17 4.24
C GLY A 284 10.09 25.39 2.82
N GLN A 285 10.88 25.93 1.90
CA GLN A 285 10.43 26.16 0.52
C GLN A 285 10.64 24.91 -0.35
N ALA A 286 9.69 24.66 -1.24
CA ALA A 286 9.83 23.64 -2.27
C ALA A 286 10.64 24.16 -3.45
N LYS A 287 11.60 23.35 -3.92
CA LYS A 287 12.41 23.61 -5.10
C LYS A 287 12.39 22.39 -6.02
N ASP A 288 11.94 22.58 -7.24
CA ASP A 288 12.01 21.55 -8.26
C ASP A 288 13.48 21.28 -8.64
N VAL A 289 13.92 20.03 -8.50
CA VAL A 289 15.27 19.58 -8.87
C VAL A 289 15.31 19.25 -10.35
N TYR A 290 14.35 18.46 -10.82
CA TYR A 290 14.12 18.19 -12.25
C TYR A 290 12.66 17.84 -12.52
N GLU A 291 12.30 17.96 -13.80
CA GLU A 291 11.07 17.44 -14.38
C GLU A 291 11.40 16.80 -15.74
N ASN A 292 11.01 15.53 -15.95
CA ASN A 292 11.29 14.83 -17.20
C ASN A 292 10.26 13.71 -17.47
N LYS A 293 10.47 12.92 -18.54
CA LYS A 293 9.56 11.86 -18.98
C LYS A 293 10.12 10.44 -18.86
N VAL A 294 11.13 10.24 -18.03
CA VAL A 294 11.77 8.93 -17.84
C VAL A 294 10.78 7.95 -17.20
N MET A 295 10.08 8.38 -16.16
CA MET A 295 9.06 7.60 -15.49
C MET A 295 7.69 8.24 -15.65
N LYS A 296 6.80 7.59 -16.39
CA LYS A 296 5.39 7.95 -16.57
C LYS A 296 4.53 6.85 -15.97
N ASN A 297 4.61 6.68 -14.65
CA ASN A 297 3.96 5.55 -14.00
C ASN A 297 2.44 5.72 -13.96
N HIS A 298 1.73 4.64 -14.28
CA HIS A 298 0.27 4.64 -14.35
C HIS A 298 -0.34 4.10 -13.04
N HIS A 299 -0.70 2.81 -13.00
CA HIS A 299 -1.33 2.19 -11.83
C HIS A 299 -0.34 1.42 -10.95
N GLY A 300 0.72 0.85 -11.52
CA GLY A 300 1.53 -0.17 -10.86
C GLY A 300 2.51 0.28 -9.78
N GLY A 301 2.58 1.59 -9.51
CA GLY A 301 3.49 2.16 -8.51
C GLY A 301 4.95 2.17 -8.93
N VAL A 302 5.76 2.77 -8.05
CA VAL A 302 7.21 2.89 -8.17
C VAL A 302 7.85 2.61 -6.81
N ILE A 303 8.99 1.93 -6.80
CA ILE A 303 9.76 1.62 -5.59
C ILE A 303 11.11 2.32 -5.66
N LEU A 304 11.48 2.95 -4.56
CA LEU A 304 12.82 3.48 -4.35
C LEU A 304 13.67 2.45 -3.60
N LEU A 305 14.75 1.97 -4.21
CA LEU A 305 15.77 1.16 -3.54
C LEU A 305 17.14 1.82 -3.68
N GLY A 306 17.79 2.08 -2.55
CA GLY A 306 19.03 2.85 -2.52
C GLY A 306 18.82 4.23 -3.14
N ASP A 307 19.52 4.51 -4.23
CA ASP A 307 19.43 5.77 -4.99
C ASP A 307 18.65 5.64 -6.31
N HIS A 308 17.93 4.53 -6.52
CA HIS A 308 17.26 4.23 -7.79
C HIS A 308 15.76 4.01 -7.62
N VAL A 309 14.98 4.55 -8.55
CA VAL A 309 13.54 4.36 -8.67
C VAL A 309 13.26 3.34 -9.76
N PHE A 310 12.43 2.35 -9.42
CA PHE A 310 12.04 1.25 -10.29
C PHE A 310 10.53 1.23 -10.49
N GLY A 311 10.09 0.91 -11.71
CA GLY A 311 8.68 0.69 -12.00
C GLY A 311 8.38 0.72 -13.50
N PHE A 312 7.11 0.50 -13.84
CA PHE A 312 6.67 0.59 -15.23
C PHE A 312 6.40 2.04 -15.65
N SER A 313 6.86 2.41 -16.83
CA SER A 313 6.69 3.73 -17.44
C SER A 313 5.98 3.62 -18.79
N ASP A 314 4.89 4.37 -18.97
CA ASP A 314 4.09 4.36 -20.20
C ASP A 314 4.96 4.50 -21.46
N ASP A 315 4.60 3.79 -22.53
CA ASP A 315 5.27 3.75 -23.84
C ASP A 315 6.70 3.17 -23.86
N VAL A 316 7.41 3.15 -22.74
CA VAL A 316 8.85 2.82 -22.70
C VAL A 316 9.18 1.51 -22.01
N GLY A 317 8.29 0.99 -21.16
CA GLY A 317 8.46 -0.29 -20.45
C GLY A 317 8.86 -0.13 -18.98
N TRP A 318 9.41 -1.18 -18.39
CA TRP A 318 10.05 -1.17 -17.08
C TRP A 318 11.31 -0.30 -17.10
N VAL A 319 11.51 0.49 -16.05
CA VAL A 319 12.56 1.51 -15.98
C VAL A 319 13.27 1.43 -14.64
N CYS A 320 14.59 1.57 -14.68
CA CYS A 320 15.40 2.04 -13.56
C CYS A 320 15.85 3.46 -13.84
N GLN A 321 15.64 4.35 -12.88
CA GLN A 321 16.00 5.76 -12.93
C GLN A 321 16.85 6.11 -11.71
N GLU A 322 17.93 6.86 -11.88
CA GLU A 322 18.66 7.41 -10.74
C GLU A 322 17.88 8.57 -10.16
N LEU A 323 17.62 8.54 -8.85
CA LEU A 323 16.67 9.42 -8.19
C LEU A 323 17.10 10.89 -8.30
N LYS A 324 18.37 11.23 -8.03
CA LYS A 324 18.82 12.63 -7.83
C LYS A 324 18.99 13.40 -9.14
N THR A 325 19.51 12.74 -10.15
CA THR A 325 19.77 13.29 -11.49
C THR A 325 18.51 13.20 -12.37
N GLY A 326 17.66 12.21 -12.11
CA GLY A 326 16.51 11.89 -12.94
C GLY A 326 16.87 11.15 -14.23
N ASP A 327 18.13 10.74 -14.40
CA ASP A 327 18.61 10.05 -15.59
C ASP A 327 18.11 8.61 -15.62
N ARG A 328 17.73 8.16 -16.83
CA ARG A 328 17.39 6.75 -17.05
C ARG A 328 18.67 5.91 -17.02
N VAL A 329 18.71 4.93 -16.13
CA VAL A 329 19.79 3.93 -16.07
C VAL A 329 19.56 2.86 -17.12
N TRP A 330 18.38 2.25 -17.13
CA TRP A 330 17.97 1.30 -18.17
C TRP A 330 16.46 1.32 -18.39
N ARG A 331 16.03 0.69 -19.50
CA ARG A 331 14.64 0.32 -19.73
C ARG A 331 14.52 -1.04 -20.41
N ASP A 332 13.42 -1.73 -20.13
CA ASP A 332 13.03 -3.00 -20.75
C ASP A 332 11.55 -2.93 -21.12
N ARG A 333 11.22 -3.07 -22.42
CA ARG A 333 9.84 -3.02 -22.91
C ARG A 333 9.30 -4.41 -23.25
N GLU A 334 10.18 -5.38 -23.38
CA GLU A 334 9.95 -6.64 -24.05
C GLU A 334 9.62 -7.77 -23.06
N SER A 335 10.17 -7.72 -21.86
CA SER A 335 10.17 -8.86 -20.92
C SER A 335 8.84 -9.04 -20.16
N LEU A 336 8.18 -7.94 -19.83
CA LEU A 336 6.85 -7.92 -19.20
C LEU A 336 6.09 -6.65 -19.59
N LYS A 337 4.78 -6.78 -19.81
CA LYS A 337 3.89 -5.65 -20.09
C LYS A 337 3.70 -4.76 -18.85
N LYS A 338 2.82 -3.76 -18.97
CA LYS A 338 2.44 -2.89 -17.85
C LYS A 338 2.01 -3.71 -16.65
N GLY A 339 2.42 -3.30 -15.47
CA GLY A 339 2.17 -4.06 -14.26
C GLY A 339 2.54 -3.33 -12.98
N ALA A 340 2.17 -3.95 -11.87
CA ALA A 340 2.50 -3.53 -10.51
C ALA A 340 3.79 -4.19 -10.02
N ILE A 341 4.44 -3.56 -9.04
CA ILE A 341 5.71 -3.99 -8.47
C ILE A 341 5.65 -4.01 -6.94
N ALA A 342 6.24 -5.03 -6.33
CA ALA A 342 6.53 -5.09 -4.90
C ALA A 342 7.97 -5.57 -4.68
N TYR A 343 8.53 -5.33 -3.50
CA TYR A 343 9.89 -5.74 -3.16
C TYR A 343 9.94 -6.55 -1.87
N ALA A 344 10.74 -7.60 -1.86
CA ALA A 344 11.16 -8.31 -0.66
C ALA A 344 12.44 -9.09 -0.95
N ASP A 345 13.34 -9.17 0.04
CA ASP A 345 14.50 -10.07 0.02
C ASP A 345 15.32 -10.08 -1.28
N ASP A 346 15.80 -8.89 -1.70
CA ASP A 346 16.58 -8.69 -2.93
C ASP A 346 15.90 -9.19 -4.21
N ARG A 347 14.56 -9.18 -4.23
CA ARG A 347 13.75 -9.45 -5.41
C ARG A 347 12.61 -8.47 -5.58
N PHE A 348 12.32 -8.13 -6.83
CA PHE A 348 11.07 -7.52 -7.23
C PHE A 348 10.08 -8.58 -7.69
N TYR A 349 8.83 -8.41 -7.28
CA TYR A 349 7.68 -9.21 -7.64
C TYR A 349 6.82 -8.37 -8.57
N CYS A 350 6.83 -8.67 -9.86
CA CYS A 350 6.17 -7.89 -10.89
C CYS A 350 4.91 -8.61 -11.39
N LEU A 351 3.75 -7.95 -11.37
CA LEU A 351 2.47 -8.48 -11.83
C LEU A 351 1.97 -7.73 -13.07
N GLY A 352 1.90 -8.41 -14.21
CA GLY A 352 1.35 -7.88 -15.46
C GLY A 352 -0.17 -7.66 -15.39
N GLU A 353 -0.63 -6.47 -15.81
CA GLU A 353 -2.02 -6.05 -15.64
C GLU A 353 -3.00 -6.65 -16.67
N ASP A 354 -2.50 -7.12 -17.81
CA ASP A 354 -3.33 -7.63 -18.92
C ASP A 354 -3.59 -9.13 -18.83
N ASP A 355 -2.53 -9.90 -18.57
CA ASP A 355 -2.48 -11.35 -18.79
C ASP A 355 -2.13 -12.12 -17.51
N GLY A 356 -1.97 -11.45 -16.37
CA GLY A 356 -1.70 -12.09 -15.08
C GLY A 356 -0.34 -12.79 -15.02
N GLN A 357 0.60 -12.41 -15.89
CA GLN A 357 1.99 -12.84 -15.76
C GLN A 357 2.58 -12.30 -14.46
N VAL A 358 3.20 -13.17 -13.67
CA VAL A 358 3.93 -12.81 -12.46
C VAL A 358 5.39 -13.16 -12.69
N VAL A 359 6.29 -12.21 -12.46
CA VAL A 359 7.72 -12.37 -12.74
C VAL A 359 8.54 -11.94 -11.53
N LEU A 360 9.53 -12.76 -11.17
CA LEU A 360 10.52 -12.48 -10.15
C LEU A 360 11.78 -11.91 -10.81
N ILE A 361 12.27 -10.75 -10.39
CA ILE A 361 13.48 -10.13 -10.95
C ILE A 361 14.44 -9.59 -9.89
N GLU A 362 15.73 -9.45 -10.23
CA GLU A 362 16.70 -8.74 -9.39
C GLU A 362 16.42 -7.21 -9.38
N PRO A 363 16.66 -6.51 -8.26
CA PRO A 363 16.69 -5.06 -8.18
C PRO A 363 17.98 -4.46 -8.76
N SER A 364 18.30 -4.80 -10.02
CA SER A 364 19.60 -4.51 -10.64
C SER A 364 19.64 -3.15 -11.37
N THR A 365 20.78 -2.47 -11.32
CA THR A 365 21.09 -1.32 -12.19
C THR A 365 21.71 -1.72 -13.53
N GLU A 366 21.92 -3.01 -13.77
CA GLU A 366 22.52 -3.54 -15.00
C GLU A 366 21.48 -3.95 -16.05
N GLY A 367 20.19 -3.96 -15.69
CA GLY A 367 19.08 -4.31 -16.58
C GLY A 367 18.07 -5.26 -15.95
N TRP A 368 17.11 -5.73 -16.76
CA TRP A 368 16.14 -6.75 -16.38
C TRP A 368 16.82 -8.12 -16.25
N LYS A 369 16.69 -8.75 -15.07
CA LYS A 369 17.25 -10.07 -14.79
C LYS A 369 16.19 -10.91 -14.08
N GLU A 370 15.69 -11.91 -14.79
CA GLU A 370 14.55 -12.73 -14.38
C GLU A 370 14.98 -14.03 -13.71
N HIS A 371 14.27 -14.37 -12.62
CA HIS A 371 14.53 -15.52 -11.74
C HIS A 371 13.30 -16.43 -11.58
N GLY A 372 12.31 -16.28 -12.46
CA GLY A 372 11.10 -17.07 -12.37
C GLY A 372 9.88 -16.35 -12.89
N ARG A 373 8.93 -17.17 -13.35
CA ARG A 373 7.69 -16.68 -13.95
C ARG A 373 6.59 -17.71 -13.81
N PHE A 374 5.38 -17.21 -13.62
CA PHE A 374 4.17 -17.99 -13.77
C PHE A 374 3.01 -17.11 -14.24
N THR A 375 1.86 -17.73 -14.48
CA THR A 375 0.63 -17.02 -14.83
C THR A 375 -0.41 -17.31 -13.77
N LEU A 376 -1.15 -16.28 -13.33
CA LEU A 376 -2.34 -16.50 -12.51
C LEU A 376 -3.31 -17.43 -13.24
N ASP A 377 -3.64 -18.54 -12.58
CA ASP A 377 -4.59 -19.55 -13.07
C ASP A 377 -5.41 -20.09 -11.89
N PRO A 378 -6.77 -20.07 -11.94
CA PRO A 378 -7.59 -19.48 -13.00
C PRO A 378 -7.45 -17.95 -13.07
N GLN A 379 -8.08 -17.32 -14.06
CA GLN A 379 -8.32 -15.87 -14.10
C GLN A 379 -9.81 -15.58 -13.94
N THR A 380 -10.14 -14.37 -13.49
CA THR A 380 -11.53 -13.98 -13.27
C THR A 380 -12.33 -13.93 -14.58
N ASP A 381 -13.60 -14.30 -14.51
CA ASP A 381 -14.60 -14.07 -15.53
C ASP A 381 -15.41 -12.77 -15.29
N GLN A 382 -15.09 -12.02 -14.22
CA GLN A 382 -15.81 -10.80 -13.81
C GLN A 382 -15.12 -9.51 -14.26
N ARG A 383 -13.98 -9.59 -14.95
CA ARG A 383 -13.27 -8.40 -15.45
C ARG A 383 -14.08 -7.72 -16.56
N LYS A 384 -14.32 -6.41 -16.42
CA LYS A 384 -14.89 -5.59 -17.51
C LYS A 384 -13.90 -5.49 -18.68
N ASP A 385 -14.39 -5.18 -19.87
CA ASP A 385 -13.57 -5.05 -21.09
C ASP A 385 -12.37 -4.08 -20.93
N ALA A 386 -12.60 -2.94 -20.26
CA ALA A 386 -11.55 -1.96 -19.98
C ALA A 386 -10.82 -2.20 -18.64
N GLY A 387 -11.28 -3.17 -17.84
CA GLY A 387 -10.66 -3.57 -16.59
C GLY A 387 -9.38 -4.36 -16.80
N LYS A 388 -8.54 -4.40 -15.77
CA LYS A 388 -7.20 -5.01 -15.75
C LYS A 388 -6.91 -5.58 -14.36
N ILE A 389 -5.70 -6.05 -14.12
CA ILE A 389 -5.21 -6.46 -12.81
C ILE A 389 -4.39 -5.30 -12.22
N TRP A 390 -5.04 -4.45 -11.43
CA TRP A 390 -4.41 -3.24 -10.84
C TRP A 390 -4.05 -3.38 -9.37
N THR A 391 -4.34 -4.51 -8.73
CA THR A 391 -3.99 -4.72 -7.33
C THR A 391 -2.49 -5.00 -7.20
N HIS A 392 -1.82 -4.28 -6.30
CA HIS A 392 -0.40 -4.47 -6.04
C HIS A 392 -0.14 -5.84 -5.37
N PRO A 393 0.98 -6.52 -5.71
CA PRO A 393 1.43 -7.68 -4.95
C PRO A 393 1.73 -7.31 -3.50
N VAL A 394 1.41 -8.20 -2.56
CA VAL A 394 1.77 -8.04 -1.15
C VAL A 394 2.59 -9.23 -0.70
N ILE A 395 3.71 -8.96 -0.02
CA ILE A 395 4.56 -9.99 0.59
C ILE A 395 4.40 -9.90 2.10
N ASN A 396 3.93 -10.97 2.71
CA ASN A 396 3.78 -11.05 4.16
C ASN A 396 3.88 -12.49 4.70
N ASN A 397 4.71 -12.71 5.71
CA ASN A 397 4.92 -13.99 6.39
C ASN A 397 5.25 -15.15 5.43
N GLY A 398 6.27 -14.96 4.59
CA GLY A 398 6.73 -15.94 3.61
C GLY A 398 5.72 -16.20 2.49
N LYS A 399 4.71 -15.34 2.33
CA LYS A 399 3.63 -15.53 1.36
C LYS A 399 3.51 -14.34 0.40
N LEU A 400 3.21 -14.66 -0.84
CA LEU A 400 2.85 -13.71 -1.89
C LEU A 400 1.32 -13.72 -2.07
N TYR A 401 0.70 -12.57 -1.86
CA TYR A 401 -0.73 -12.35 -2.06
C TYR A 401 -0.95 -11.55 -3.34
N LEU A 402 -1.80 -12.09 -4.22
CA LEU A 402 -2.17 -11.48 -5.50
C LEU A 402 -3.69 -11.45 -5.60
N ARG A 403 -4.22 -10.54 -6.42
CA ARG A 403 -5.67 -10.43 -6.62
C ARG A 403 -6.02 -10.11 -8.05
N ASP A 404 -7.06 -10.77 -8.54
CA ASP A 404 -7.74 -10.49 -9.80
C ASP A 404 -9.26 -10.51 -9.57
N GLN A 405 -9.85 -9.32 -9.37
CA GLN A 405 -11.26 -9.13 -9.03
C GLN A 405 -11.70 -9.99 -7.83
N ASN A 406 -12.53 -11.00 -8.07
CA ASN A 406 -13.09 -11.90 -7.06
C ASN A 406 -12.09 -12.96 -6.57
N LEU A 407 -10.96 -13.12 -7.25
CA LEU A 407 -9.96 -14.15 -6.96
C LEU A 407 -8.81 -13.53 -6.15
N ILE A 408 -8.56 -14.05 -4.95
CA ILE A 408 -7.38 -13.75 -4.15
C ILE A 408 -6.54 -15.02 -4.05
N TYR A 409 -5.27 -14.92 -4.43
CA TYR A 409 -4.32 -16.02 -4.45
C TYR A 409 -3.30 -15.83 -3.34
N CYS A 410 -2.89 -16.93 -2.72
CA CYS A 410 -1.77 -16.95 -1.79
C CYS A 410 -0.79 -18.04 -2.19
N TYR A 411 0.47 -17.65 -2.39
CA TYR A 411 1.57 -18.54 -2.73
C TYR A 411 2.61 -18.54 -1.62
N ASP A 412 3.19 -19.71 -1.34
CA ASP A 412 4.30 -19.83 -0.40
C ASP A 412 5.60 -19.55 -1.16
N ILE A 413 6.27 -18.50 -0.71
CA ILE A 413 7.54 -18.03 -1.26
C ILE A 413 8.65 -18.11 -0.21
N SER A 414 8.45 -18.84 0.89
CA SER A 414 9.51 -19.09 1.85
C SER A 414 10.56 -20.02 1.23
N GLU A 415 11.85 -19.73 1.47
CA GLU A 415 12.85 -20.77 1.30
C GLU A 415 12.62 -21.83 2.38
N ALA A 416 12.65 -23.10 1.97
CA ALA A 416 12.67 -24.19 2.92
C ALA A 416 13.93 -24.07 3.77
N GLY A 417 13.81 -23.48 4.95
CA GLY A 417 14.84 -23.58 5.97
C GLY A 417 15.04 -25.06 6.30
N ASP A 418 16.29 -25.51 6.37
CA ASP A 418 16.67 -26.81 6.91
C ASP A 418 15.89 -27.06 8.21
N ALA A 419 14.85 -27.89 8.15
CA ALA A 419 14.11 -28.39 9.31
C ALA A 419 14.96 -29.40 10.13
N THR A 420 16.28 -29.20 10.17
CA THR A 420 17.27 -30.03 10.85
C THR A 420 18.27 -29.17 11.63
N ALA A 421 17.80 -28.37 12.57
CA ALA A 421 18.62 -27.89 13.69
C ALA A 421 17.74 -27.55 14.89
N GLY A 422 17.24 -28.58 15.56
CA GLY A 422 16.44 -28.43 16.78
C GLY A 422 16.10 -29.78 17.39
N ASN A 423 17.14 -30.57 17.71
CA ASN A 423 17.06 -31.70 18.65
C ASN A 423 17.87 -31.36 19.88
#